data_AF-A0A150G0G1-F1
#
_entry.id   AF-A0A150G0G1-F1
#
_cell.length_a   1.000
_cell.length_b   1.000
_cell.length_c   1.000
_cell.angle_alpha   90.00
_cell.angle_beta   90.00
_cell.angle_gamma   90.00
#
_symmetry.space_group_name_H-M   'P 1'
#
loop_
_entity.id
_entity.type
_entity.pdbx_description
1 polymer ?
#
loop_
_entity_poly.entity_id
_entity_poly.type
_entity_poly.pdbx_seq_one_letter_code
_entity_poly.pdbx_strand_id
1 'polypeptide(L)'
;MAVEAAEWVPAQYPKDVDSVDLRRLTGVQPKGYKERTAGKRKRDAEQEEEDAAMQEDEQQQQPVIPSEKRQKADETTFRPVSGKVWKAPGQRASTVMKPATVGRKNWNKRMTEKAARKHLLEQKSEAVAAAKAKRKAAADQRKAAKERKQANQQKSAVVQKITNTATVKKMMKDKKQRKLLRTADTN
;
A
#
# COMPACT_ATOMS: atom_id res chain seq x y z
N MET A 1 -60.51 -26.49 -38.87
CA MET A 1 -59.15 -25.92 -38.98
C MET A 1 -58.53 -26.01 -37.61
N ALA A 2 -57.56 -26.92 -37.42
CA ALA A 2 -56.91 -27.13 -36.13
C ALA A 2 -55.84 -26.06 -35.90
N VAL A 3 -55.85 -25.45 -34.72
CA VAL A 3 -54.85 -24.45 -34.30
C VAL A 3 -53.71 -25.23 -33.65
N GLU A 4 -52.56 -25.29 -34.32
CA GLU A 4 -51.34 -25.89 -33.75
C GLU A 4 -50.85 -25.03 -32.58
N ALA A 5 -50.66 -25.67 -31.42
CA ALA A 5 -50.13 -25.04 -30.23
C ALA A 5 -48.62 -24.82 -30.40
N ALA A 6 -48.19 -23.56 -30.45
CA ALA A 6 -46.78 -23.21 -30.46
C ALA A 6 -46.15 -23.53 -29.10
N GLU A 7 -45.31 -24.56 -29.05
CA GLU A 7 -44.53 -24.92 -27.87
C GLU A 7 -43.52 -23.83 -27.53
N TRP A 8 -43.58 -23.32 -26.30
CA TRP A 8 -42.66 -22.29 -25.81
C TRP A 8 -41.30 -22.91 -25.49
N VAL A 9 -40.28 -22.54 -26.26
CA VAL A 9 -38.88 -22.90 -26.00
C VAL A 9 -38.19 -21.74 -25.27
N PRO A 10 -37.63 -21.95 -24.07
CA PRO A 10 -36.95 -20.90 -23.33
C PRO A 10 -35.73 -20.39 -24.13
N ALA A 11 -35.57 -19.07 -24.15
CA ALA A 11 -34.45 -18.41 -24.82
C ALA A 11 -33.11 -18.92 -24.25
N GLN A 12 -32.38 -19.70 -25.05
CA GLN A 12 -31.01 -20.06 -24.72
C GLN A 12 -30.15 -18.82 -24.94
N TYR A 13 -29.55 -18.31 -23.87
CA TYR A 13 -28.60 -17.20 -23.93
C TYR A 13 -27.49 -17.51 -24.95
N PRO A 14 -26.98 -16.50 -25.68
CA PRO A 14 -25.91 -16.71 -26.65
C PRO A 14 -24.70 -17.36 -25.97
N LYS A 15 -24.19 -18.43 -26.58
CA LYS A 15 -23.01 -19.19 -26.12
C LYS A 15 -21.70 -18.39 -26.20
N ASP A 16 -21.73 -17.17 -26.73
CA ASP A 16 -20.56 -16.34 -27.00
C ASP A 16 -20.10 -15.51 -25.80
N VAL A 17 -20.50 -15.89 -24.59
CA VAL A 17 -19.78 -15.40 -23.40
C VAL A 17 -18.47 -16.16 -23.37
N ASP A 18 -17.43 -15.55 -23.95
CA ASP A 18 -16.05 -16.00 -23.82
C ASP A 18 -15.82 -16.38 -22.36
N SER A 19 -15.80 -17.69 -22.08
CA SER A 19 -15.54 -18.21 -20.75
C SER A 19 -14.06 -17.99 -20.50
N VAL A 20 -13.68 -16.76 -20.16
CA VAL A 20 -12.32 -16.42 -19.78
C VAL A 20 -12.02 -17.26 -18.54
N ASP A 21 -11.18 -18.28 -18.70
CA ASP A 21 -10.80 -19.16 -17.60
C ASP A 21 -9.90 -18.39 -16.63
N LEU A 22 -10.53 -17.79 -15.62
CA LEU A 22 -9.87 -16.98 -14.60
C LEU A 22 -8.91 -17.79 -13.72
N ARG A 23 -8.89 -19.13 -13.83
CA ARG A 23 -7.93 -19.98 -13.10
C ARG A 23 -6.51 -19.89 -13.66
N ARG A 24 -6.35 -19.44 -14.91
CA ARG A 24 -5.04 -19.27 -15.56
C ARG A 24 -4.52 -17.83 -15.53
N LEU A 25 -5.24 -16.90 -14.91
CA LEU A 25 -4.78 -15.52 -14.77
C LEU A 25 -3.60 -15.45 -13.79
N THR A 26 -2.39 -15.31 -14.32
CA THR A 26 -1.20 -14.98 -13.54
C THR A 26 -1.36 -13.59 -12.94
N GLY A 27 -1.29 -13.46 -11.61
CA GLY A 27 -1.38 -12.19 -10.89
C GLY A 27 -2.71 -11.89 -10.20
N VAL A 28 -3.73 -12.75 -10.35
CA VAL A 28 -4.99 -12.65 -9.58
C VAL A 28 -4.96 -13.68 -8.46
N GLN A 29 -4.31 -13.32 -7.35
CA GLN A 29 -4.23 -14.17 -6.18
C GLN A 29 -5.52 -14.08 -5.33
N PRO A 30 -5.85 -15.12 -4.54
CA PRO A 30 -6.98 -15.09 -3.63
C PRO A 30 -6.90 -13.90 -2.68
N LYS A 31 -8.05 -13.29 -2.37
CA LYS A 31 -8.13 -12.12 -1.49
C LYS A 31 -7.50 -12.41 -0.13
N GLY A 32 -6.35 -11.79 0.14
CA GLY A 32 -5.58 -11.99 1.37
C GLY A 32 -4.22 -12.67 1.17
N TYR A 33 -3.93 -13.18 -0.03
CA TYR A 33 -2.60 -13.69 -0.37
C TYR A 33 -1.62 -12.53 -0.55
N LYS A 34 -0.62 -12.44 0.33
CA LYS A 34 0.51 -11.53 0.17
C LYS A 34 1.61 -12.31 -0.53
N GLU A 35 1.83 -12.03 -1.81
CA GLU A 35 3.11 -12.37 -2.43
C GLU A 35 4.18 -11.62 -1.65
N ARG A 36 4.99 -12.36 -0.89
CA ARG A 36 6.36 -11.90 -0.68
C ARG A 36 6.95 -11.96 -2.07
N THR A 37 7.00 -10.81 -2.76
CA THR A 37 8.03 -10.61 -3.78
C THR A 37 9.32 -11.02 -3.10
N ALA A 38 9.82 -12.22 -3.41
CA ALA A 38 11.20 -12.57 -3.18
C ALA A 38 11.98 -11.64 -4.11
N GLY A 39 12.05 -10.36 -3.71
CA GLY A 39 12.98 -9.44 -4.30
C GLY A 39 14.31 -10.13 -4.11
N LYS A 40 14.92 -10.53 -5.23
CA LYS A 40 16.32 -10.90 -5.28
C LYS A 40 17.02 -9.93 -4.34
N ARG A 41 17.65 -10.46 -3.29
CA ARG A 41 18.34 -9.59 -2.35
C ARG A 41 19.31 -8.79 -3.22
N LYS A 42 19.46 -7.50 -2.94
CA LYS A 42 20.33 -6.61 -3.74
C LYS A 42 21.72 -7.21 -4.03
N ARG A 43 22.20 -8.07 -3.12
CA ARG A 43 23.42 -8.88 -3.25
C ARG A 43 23.41 -9.87 -4.43
N ASP A 44 22.31 -10.54 -4.73
CA ASP A 44 22.27 -11.57 -5.79
C ASP A 44 22.22 -10.93 -7.20
N ALA A 45 21.66 -9.73 -7.32
CA ALA A 45 21.67 -8.97 -8.57
C ALA A 45 23.03 -8.30 -8.84
N GLU A 46 23.71 -7.82 -7.79
CA GLU A 46 25.08 -7.28 -7.90
C GLU A 46 26.08 -8.40 -8.27
N GLN A 47 25.85 -9.63 -7.83
CA GLN A 47 26.73 -10.77 -8.13
C GLN A 47 26.55 -11.30 -9.57
N GLU A 48 25.33 -11.33 -10.10
CA GLU A 48 25.09 -11.65 -11.52
C GLU A 48 25.66 -10.55 -12.46
N GLU A 49 25.65 -9.28 -12.06
CA GLU A 49 26.29 -8.18 -12.82
C GLU A 49 27.83 -8.25 -12.74
N GLU A 50 28.42 -8.62 -11.59
CA GLU A 50 29.87 -8.81 -11.46
C GLU A 50 30.38 -10.02 -12.27
N ASP A 51 29.65 -11.13 -12.28
CA ASP A 51 30.02 -12.32 -13.06
C ASP A 51 29.86 -12.09 -14.58
N ALA A 52 28.83 -11.35 -15.00
CA ALA A 52 28.66 -10.97 -16.40
C ALA A 52 29.74 -9.97 -16.87
N ALA A 53 30.15 -9.03 -16.03
CA ALA A 53 31.22 -8.09 -16.33
C ALA A 53 32.60 -8.76 -16.42
N MET A 54 32.87 -9.79 -15.60
CA MET A 54 34.10 -10.59 -15.73
C MET A 54 34.15 -11.40 -17.04
N GLN A 55 33.00 -11.81 -17.58
CA GLN A 55 32.94 -12.62 -18.80
C GLN A 55 33.09 -11.79 -20.09
N GLU A 56 32.74 -10.50 -20.07
CA GLU A 56 33.01 -9.57 -21.19
C GLU A 56 34.46 -9.10 -21.26
N ASP A 57 35.16 -8.95 -20.12
CA ASP A 57 36.58 -8.56 -20.09
C ASP A 57 37.53 -9.67 -20.59
N GLU A 58 37.12 -10.93 -20.56
CA GLU A 58 37.94 -12.05 -21.05
C GLU A 58 37.94 -12.16 -22.60
N GLN A 59 36.97 -11.54 -23.28
CA GLN A 59 36.84 -11.57 -24.75
C GLN A 59 37.46 -10.36 -25.47
N GLN A 60 37.97 -9.36 -24.72
CA GLN A 60 38.71 -8.22 -25.28
C GLN A 60 40.21 -8.31 -24.99
N GLN A 61 40.86 -9.40 -25.43
CA GLN A 61 42.31 -9.41 -25.57
C GLN A 61 42.72 -8.54 -26.77
N GLN A 62 42.91 -7.24 -26.51
CA GLN A 62 43.55 -6.32 -27.44
C GLN A 62 45.06 -6.60 -27.55
N PRO A 63 45.68 -6.40 -28.73
CA PRO A 63 47.10 -6.60 -28.94
C PRO A 63 47.94 -5.62 -28.09
N VAL A 64 48.99 -6.16 -27.47
CA VAL A 64 49.95 -5.47 -26.61
C VAL A 64 50.58 -4.26 -27.32
N ILE A 65 50.20 -3.05 -26.90
CA ILE A 65 50.79 -1.79 -27.37
C ILE A 65 52.12 -1.58 -26.63
N PRO A 66 53.24 -1.25 -27.31
CA PRO A 66 54.52 -1.02 -26.65
C PRO A 66 54.47 0.21 -25.73
N SER A 67 55.01 0.03 -24.52
CA SER A 67 54.95 0.97 -23.41
C SER A 67 55.39 2.40 -23.77
N GLU A 68 54.47 3.35 -23.64
CA GLU A 68 54.78 4.78 -23.73
C GLU A 68 55.75 5.20 -22.61
N LYS A 69 56.71 6.05 -22.99
CA LYS A 69 57.71 6.62 -22.08
C LYS A 69 56.99 7.38 -20.95
N ARG A 70 57.40 7.10 -19.71
CA ARG A 70 56.85 7.71 -18.48
C ARG A 70 56.82 9.24 -18.58
N GLN A 71 55.62 9.82 -18.60
CA GLN A 71 55.44 11.28 -18.50
C GLN A 71 55.76 11.74 -17.07
N LYS A 72 56.50 12.85 -16.93
CA LYS A 72 56.80 13.46 -15.62
C LYS A 72 55.51 13.95 -14.97
N ALA A 73 55.37 13.71 -13.67
CA ALA A 73 54.23 14.19 -12.90
C ALA A 73 54.32 15.71 -12.73
N ASP A 74 53.24 16.42 -13.08
CA ASP A 74 53.06 17.84 -12.73
C ASP A 74 52.85 17.97 -11.22
N GLU A 75 53.52 18.97 -10.61
CA GLU A 75 53.64 19.19 -9.16
C GLU A 75 52.30 19.34 -8.40
N THR A 76 51.18 19.51 -9.11
CA THR A 76 49.86 19.69 -8.52
C THR A 76 49.05 18.41 -8.37
N THR A 77 49.47 17.30 -9.00
CA THR A 77 48.68 16.06 -9.00
C THR A 77 49.54 14.87 -8.58
N PHE A 78 49.42 14.46 -7.31
CA PHE A 78 50.01 13.21 -6.83
C PHE A 78 49.33 12.02 -7.51
N ARG A 79 49.89 11.54 -8.62
CA ARG A 79 49.43 10.33 -9.30
C ARG A 79 50.03 9.09 -8.62
N PRO A 80 49.22 8.11 -8.18
CA PRO A 80 49.75 6.89 -7.59
C PRO A 80 50.46 6.03 -8.64
N VAL A 81 51.66 5.54 -8.30
CA VAL A 81 52.51 4.72 -9.18
C VAL A 81 51.82 3.43 -9.64
N SER A 82 50.87 2.92 -8.86
CA SER A 82 50.12 1.69 -9.15
C SER A 82 48.90 1.87 -10.06
N GLY A 83 48.64 3.08 -10.57
CA GLY A 83 47.47 3.39 -11.41
C GLY A 83 46.12 3.34 -10.67
N LYS A 84 46.10 2.87 -9.42
CA LYS A 84 44.88 2.68 -8.64
C LYS A 84 44.55 3.94 -7.85
N VAL A 85 43.65 4.75 -8.40
CA VAL A 85 43.09 5.93 -7.72
C VAL A 85 42.16 5.46 -6.60
N TRP A 86 42.48 5.78 -5.35
CA TRP A 86 41.60 5.48 -4.21
C TRP A 86 40.34 6.36 -4.27
N LYS A 87 39.22 5.84 -3.76
CA LYS A 87 37.87 6.44 -3.86
C LYS A 87 37.92 7.95 -3.58
N ALA A 88 37.38 8.75 -4.51
CA ALA A 88 37.28 10.20 -4.31
C ALA A 88 36.42 10.53 -3.08
N PRO A 89 36.75 11.58 -2.32
CA PRO A 89 35.94 11.99 -1.18
C PRO A 89 34.53 12.38 -1.65
N GLY A 90 33.50 11.72 -1.09
CA GLY A 90 32.11 11.98 -1.43
C GLY A 90 31.71 13.42 -1.09
N GLN A 91 30.97 14.09 -1.98
CA GLN A 91 30.45 15.42 -1.70
C GLN A 91 29.34 15.37 -0.65
N ARG A 92 29.32 16.37 0.24
CA ARG A 92 28.23 16.54 1.23
C ARG A 92 26.91 16.80 0.49
N ALA A 93 25.82 16.18 0.94
CA ALA A 93 24.49 16.36 0.35
C ALA A 93 24.05 17.83 0.29
N SER A 94 24.48 18.66 1.26
CA SER A 94 24.22 20.10 1.26
C SER A 94 24.88 20.87 0.12
N THR A 95 25.92 20.32 -0.52
CA THR A 95 26.56 20.91 -1.70
C THR A 95 25.79 20.54 -2.97
N VAL A 96 25.31 19.30 -3.07
CA VAL A 96 24.58 18.77 -4.23
C VAL A 96 23.12 19.28 -4.27
N MET A 97 22.49 19.41 -3.11
CA MET A 97 21.07 19.81 -3.01
C MET A 97 20.84 21.32 -3.03
N LYS A 98 21.90 22.14 -3.10
CA LYS A 98 21.74 23.59 -3.32
C LYS A 98 21.20 23.80 -4.74
N PRO A 99 19.99 24.36 -4.89
CA PRO A 99 19.50 24.68 -6.23
C PRO A 99 20.44 25.70 -6.85
N ALA A 100 20.98 25.41 -8.03
CA ALA A 100 21.93 26.27 -8.73
C ALA A 100 21.41 27.70 -9.01
N THR A 101 20.11 27.94 -8.81
CA THR A 101 19.41 29.17 -9.22
C THR A 101 18.77 29.97 -8.07
N VAL A 102 19.03 29.64 -6.79
CA VAL A 102 18.38 30.32 -5.64
C VAL A 102 18.56 31.85 -5.65
N GLY A 103 19.63 32.37 -6.25
CA GLY A 103 19.91 33.81 -6.30
C GLY A 103 19.42 34.59 -7.53
N ARG A 104 18.93 33.96 -8.61
CA ARG A 104 18.72 34.65 -9.92
C ARG A 104 17.26 34.79 -10.36
N LYS A 105 16.29 34.57 -9.46
CA LYS A 105 14.86 34.72 -9.82
C LYS A 105 14.44 36.19 -9.73
N ASN A 106 13.93 36.74 -10.83
CA ASN A 106 13.28 38.05 -10.84
C ASN A 106 12.11 38.08 -9.84
N TRP A 107 11.88 39.23 -9.20
CA TRP A 107 10.86 39.40 -8.15
C TRP A 107 9.47 38.91 -8.56
N ASN A 108 9.05 39.24 -9.79
CA ASN A 108 7.76 38.80 -10.35
C ASN A 108 7.65 37.26 -10.42
N LYS A 109 8.74 36.56 -10.74
CA LYS A 109 8.78 35.09 -10.73
C LYS A 109 8.66 34.53 -9.31
N ARG A 110 9.24 35.21 -8.30
CA ARG A 110 9.10 34.80 -6.89
C ARG A 110 7.67 34.97 -6.40
N MET A 111 6.98 36.04 -6.80
CA MET A 111 5.59 36.28 -6.40
C MET A 111 4.61 35.31 -7.04
N THR A 112 4.77 35.02 -8.32
CA THR A 112 3.95 34.00 -9.02
C THR A 112 4.15 32.61 -8.42
N GLU A 113 5.38 32.20 -8.13
CA GLU A 113 5.67 30.94 -7.43
C GLU A 113 5.08 30.91 -6.02
N LYS A 114 5.13 32.03 -5.28
CA LYS A 114 4.53 32.13 -3.95
C LYS A 114 3.01 31.98 -3.99
N ALA A 115 2.35 32.64 -4.95
CA ALA A 115 0.91 32.53 -5.15
C ALA A 115 0.51 31.11 -5.55
N ALA A 116 1.21 30.49 -6.51
CA ALA A 116 0.98 29.12 -6.93
C ALA A 116 1.17 28.12 -5.77
N ARG A 117 2.22 28.31 -4.95
CA ARG A 117 2.45 27.49 -3.76
C ARG A 117 1.34 27.65 -2.72
N LYS A 118 0.87 28.87 -2.48
CA LYS A 118 -0.24 29.13 -1.54
C LYS A 118 -1.50 28.41 -2.00
N HIS A 119 -1.89 28.59 -3.26
CA HIS A 119 -3.05 27.94 -3.84
C HIS A 119 -2.97 26.40 -3.76
N LEU A 120 -1.81 25.82 -4.07
CA LEU A 120 -1.61 24.37 -3.95
C LEU A 120 -1.75 23.89 -2.49
N LEU A 121 -1.22 24.64 -1.52
CA LEU A 121 -1.35 24.30 -0.10
C LEU A 121 -2.80 24.39 0.38
N GLU A 122 -3.54 25.40 -0.07
CA GLU A 122 -4.97 25.55 0.22
C GLU A 122 -5.75 24.36 -0.32
N GLN A 123 -5.59 24.01 -1.60
CA GLN A 123 -6.23 22.83 -2.20
C GLN A 123 -5.89 21.53 -1.48
N LYS A 124 -4.63 21.35 -1.05
CA LYS A 124 -4.25 20.18 -0.25
C LYS A 124 -4.95 20.17 1.10
N SER A 125 -5.04 21.31 1.77
CA SER A 125 -5.71 21.41 3.07
C SER A 125 -7.21 21.13 2.95
N GLU A 126 -7.87 21.62 1.90
CA GLU A 126 -9.28 21.37 1.60
C GLU A 126 -9.53 19.88 1.31
N ALA A 127 -8.70 19.24 0.49
CA ALA A 127 -8.81 17.81 0.19
C ALA A 127 -8.67 16.95 1.46
N VAL A 128 -7.71 17.28 2.32
CA VAL A 128 -7.51 16.58 3.60
C VAL A 128 -8.69 16.83 4.55
N ALA A 129 -9.20 18.06 4.63
CA ALA A 129 -10.35 18.39 5.45
C ALA A 129 -11.61 17.63 4.97
N ALA A 130 -11.85 17.57 3.67
CA ALA A 130 -12.94 16.81 3.08
C ALA A 130 -12.83 15.30 3.38
N ALA A 131 -11.63 14.72 3.28
CA ALA A 131 -11.40 13.32 3.64
C ALA A 131 -11.65 13.04 5.13
N LYS A 132 -11.18 13.94 6.01
CA LYS A 132 -11.44 13.85 7.45
C LYS A 132 -12.93 13.98 7.78
N ALA A 133 -13.64 14.90 7.13
CA ALA A 133 -15.08 15.09 7.30
C ALA A 133 -15.86 13.84 6.89
N LYS A 134 -15.54 13.24 5.74
CA LYS A 134 -16.14 11.96 5.29
C LYS A 134 -15.91 10.83 6.29
N ARG A 135 -14.69 10.71 6.82
CA ARG A 135 -14.37 9.69 7.84
C ARG A 135 -15.13 9.92 9.14
N LYS A 136 -15.24 11.17 9.59
CA LYS A 136 -15.99 11.53 10.80
C LYS A 136 -17.48 11.22 10.63
N ALA A 137 -18.08 11.63 9.52
CA ALA A 137 -19.48 11.34 9.21
C ALA A 137 -19.77 9.83 9.22
N ALA A 138 -18.91 9.01 8.60
CA ALA A 138 -19.05 7.55 8.62
C ALA A 138 -18.90 6.96 10.04
N ALA A 139 -18.01 7.51 10.87
CA ALA A 139 -17.86 7.09 12.25
C ALA A 139 -19.09 7.45 13.09
N ASP A 140 -19.63 8.65 12.92
CA ASP A 140 -20.81 9.13 13.64
C ASP A 140 -22.06 8.33 13.25
N GLN A 141 -22.23 7.99 11.96
CA GLN A 141 -23.29 7.08 11.51
C GLN A 141 -23.19 5.69 12.16
N ARG A 142 -21.98 5.14 12.28
CA ARG A 142 -21.75 3.84 12.95
C ARG A 142 -22.08 3.90 14.44
N LYS A 143 -21.70 4.99 15.12
CA LYS A 143 -22.04 5.20 16.53
C LYS A 143 -23.55 5.30 16.73
N ALA A 144 -24.22 6.14 15.94
CA ALA A 144 -25.67 6.29 16.00
C ALA A 144 -26.41 4.97 15.70
N ALA A 145 -25.94 4.18 14.72
CA ALA A 145 -26.51 2.87 14.44
C ALA A 145 -26.30 1.88 15.60
N LYS A 146 -25.12 1.89 16.24
CA LYS A 146 -24.82 1.06 17.41
C LYS A 146 -25.69 1.44 18.60
N GLU A 147 -25.85 2.73 18.87
CA GLU A 147 -26.70 3.25 19.95
C GLU A 147 -28.17 2.90 19.71
N ARG A 148 -28.68 3.07 18.48
CA ARG A 148 -30.03 2.63 18.12
C ARG A 148 -30.21 1.13 18.31
N LYS A 149 -29.22 0.33 17.91
CA LYS A 149 -29.27 -1.13 18.10
C LYS A 149 -29.27 -1.49 19.59
N GLN A 150 -28.45 -0.84 20.41
CA GLN A 150 -28.42 -1.06 21.85
C GLN A 150 -29.73 -0.63 22.53
N ALA A 151 -30.27 0.54 22.16
CA ALA A 151 -31.56 1.00 22.65
C ALA A 151 -32.71 0.07 22.24
N ASN A 152 -32.71 -0.42 21.00
CA ASN A 152 -33.70 -1.40 20.54
C ASN A 152 -33.52 -2.74 21.25
N GLN A 153 -32.29 -3.18 21.50
CA GLN A 153 -32.02 -4.38 22.29
C GLN A 153 -32.56 -4.25 23.71
N GLN A 154 -32.30 -3.12 24.38
CA GLN A 154 -32.83 -2.82 25.72
C GLN A 154 -34.37 -2.79 25.73
N LYS A 155 -34.99 -2.12 24.74
CA LYS A 155 -36.46 -2.08 24.61
C LYS A 155 -37.07 -3.45 24.30
N SER A 156 -36.41 -4.25 23.46
CA SER A 156 -36.85 -5.61 23.10
C SER A 156 -36.60 -6.63 24.20
N ALA A 157 -35.71 -6.33 25.14
CA ALA A 157 -35.47 -7.14 26.32
C ALA A 157 -36.61 -6.92 27.33
N VAL A 158 -37.81 -7.41 27.00
CA VAL A 158 -38.92 -7.54 27.94
C VAL A 158 -38.56 -8.66 28.92
N VAL A 159 -37.76 -8.33 29.94
CA VAL A 159 -37.29 -9.26 30.97
C VAL A 159 -37.71 -8.73 32.32
N GLN A 160 -38.29 -9.60 33.15
CA GLN A 160 -38.61 -9.28 34.53
C GLN A 160 -37.34 -9.43 35.39
N LYS A 161 -36.95 -8.38 36.09
CA LYS A 161 -35.82 -8.45 37.04
C LYS A 161 -36.23 -9.26 38.26
N ILE A 162 -35.63 -10.43 38.45
CA ILE A 162 -35.83 -11.27 39.64
C ILE A 162 -34.88 -10.79 40.73
N THR A 163 -35.40 -10.10 41.75
CA THR A 163 -34.60 -9.54 42.85
C THR A 163 -34.34 -10.54 43.98
N ASN A 164 -35.19 -11.56 44.13
CA ASN A 164 -35.08 -12.52 45.24
C ASN A 164 -34.08 -13.64 44.92
N THR A 165 -32.99 -13.70 45.68
CA THR A 165 -31.91 -14.69 45.50
C THR A 165 -32.38 -16.13 45.72
N ALA A 166 -33.37 -16.38 46.59
CA ALA A 166 -33.91 -17.71 46.82
C ALA A 166 -34.67 -18.23 45.59
N THR A 167 -35.40 -17.36 44.89
CA THR A 167 -36.11 -17.71 43.65
C THR A 167 -35.15 -18.01 42.50
N VAL A 168 -34.08 -17.23 42.35
CA VAL A 168 -33.01 -17.50 41.38
C VAL A 168 -32.35 -18.86 41.65
N LYS A 169 -32.02 -19.15 42.92
CA LYS A 169 -31.45 -20.45 43.31
C LYS A 169 -32.38 -21.62 42.99
N LYS A 170 -33.70 -21.49 43.18
CA LYS A 170 -34.69 -22.51 42.80
C LYS A 170 -34.71 -22.73 41.28
N MET A 171 -34.79 -21.64 40.51
CA MET A 171 -34.80 -21.71 39.04
C MET A 171 -33.49 -22.25 38.44
N MET A 172 -32.35 -22.03 39.11
CA MET A 172 -31.06 -22.58 38.66
C MET A 172 -30.94 -24.10 38.84
N LYS A 173 -31.67 -24.69 39.80
CA LYS A 173 -31.71 -26.14 39.98
C LYS A 173 -32.41 -26.83 38.81
N ASP A 174 -33.47 -26.22 38.28
CA ASP A 174 -34.25 -26.78 37.16
C ASP A 174 -33.66 -26.45 35.79
N LYS A 175 -33.35 -27.48 34.99
CA LYS A 175 -32.72 -27.33 33.66
C LYS A 175 -33.56 -26.49 32.68
N LYS A 176 -34.90 -26.57 32.76
CA LYS A 176 -35.80 -25.80 31.87
C LYS A 176 -35.84 -24.32 32.28
N GLN A 177 -35.96 -24.04 33.58
CA GLN A 177 -36.05 -22.67 34.10
C GLN A 177 -34.70 -21.95 34.04
N ARG A 178 -33.59 -22.66 34.26
CA ARG A 178 -32.24 -22.12 34.09
C ARG A 178 -31.98 -21.57 32.68
N LYS A 179 -32.57 -22.17 31.64
CA LYS A 179 -32.45 -21.67 30.25
C LYS A 179 -33.19 -20.35 30.00
N LEU A 180 -34.20 -20.03 30.83
CA LEU A 180 -34.96 -18.77 30.75
C LEU A 180 -34.23 -17.61 31.44
N LEU A 181 -33.33 -17.91 32.37
CA LEU A 181 -32.51 -16.90 33.03
C LEU A 181 -31.42 -16.40 32.07
N ARG A 182 -31.37 -15.07 31.89
CA ARG A 182 -30.28 -14.38 31.21
C ARG A 182 -29.44 -13.68 32.27
N THR A 183 -28.17 -14.06 32.39
CA THR A 183 -27.22 -13.36 33.26
C THR A 183 -26.72 -12.12 32.52
N ALA A 184 -27.11 -10.94 32.99
CA ALA A 184 -26.52 -9.68 32.58
C ALA A 184 -25.93 -9.05 33.84
N ASP A 185 -24.64 -8.69 33.80
CA ASP A 185 -24.00 -7.96 34.89
C ASP A 185 -24.58 -6.54 34.91
N THR A 186 -25.60 -6.34 35.74
CA THR A 186 -26.12 -5.00 36.03
C THR A 186 -25.34 -4.44 37.22
N ASN A 187 -24.27 -3.70 36.94
CA ASN A 187 -23.63 -2.77 37.88
C ASN A 187 -24.12 -1.36 37.60
#